data_AF-A0A6I2LZF2-F1
#
_entry.id   AF-A0A6I2LZF2-F1
#
_cell.length_a   1.000
_cell.length_b   1.000
_cell.length_c   1.000
_cell.angle_alpha   90.00
_cell.angle_beta   90.00
_cell.angle_gamma   90.00
#
_symmetry.space_group_name_H-M   'P 1'
#
loop_
_entity.id
_entity.type
_entity.pdbx_description
1 polymer ?
#
loop_
_entity_poly.entity_id
_entity_poly.type
_entity_poly.pdbx_seq_one_letter_code
_entity_poly.pdbx_strand_id
1 'polypeptide(L)' 'MATTTTTTTTTTRRDAPAGGHVHGTMDATRQDKTFHGFIKVLTWSAVISILTLIFLALVNA' A
#
# COMPACT_ATOMS: atom_id res chain seq x y z
N MET A 1 14.78 29.06 13.67
CA MET A 1 15.17 27.65 13.79
C MET A 1 14.36 26.83 12.79
N ALA A 2 14.96 26.47 11.67
CA ALA A 2 14.40 25.52 10.72
C ALA A 2 15.59 24.84 10.04
N THR A 3 16.00 23.70 10.59
CA THR A 3 17.10 22.89 10.05
C THR A 3 16.51 21.94 9.02
N THR A 4 16.49 22.37 7.76
CA THR A 4 16.17 21.51 6.62
C THR A 4 17.48 20.96 6.08
N THR A 5 17.78 19.70 6.39
CA THR A 5 18.93 18.96 5.85
C THR A 5 18.68 18.65 4.38
N THR A 6 19.13 19.55 3.51
CA THR A 6 19.12 19.39 2.05
C THR A 6 20.36 18.60 1.63
N THR A 7 20.18 17.30 1.39
CA THR A 7 21.22 16.43 0.80
C THR A 7 21.56 16.92 -0.60
N THR A 8 22.78 17.44 -0.73
CA THR A 8 23.41 17.93 -1.95
C THR A 8 23.58 16.82 -2.98
N THR A 9 23.10 17.02 -4.21
CA THR A 9 23.65 16.34 -5.39
C THR A 9 23.82 17.38 -6.50
N THR A 10 25.09 17.69 -6.73
CA THR A 10 25.66 18.66 -7.66
C THR A 10 25.14 18.49 -9.09
N THR A 11 24.50 19.53 -9.64
CA THR A 11 24.11 19.61 -11.06
C THR A 11 25.19 20.38 -11.84
N THR A 12 26.04 19.65 -12.55
CA THR A 12 26.88 20.16 -13.65
C THR A 12 27.15 18.97 -14.59
N ARG A 13 26.93 19.16 -15.90
CA ARG A 13 27.15 18.24 -17.05
C ARG A 13 25.89 17.55 -17.61
N ARG A 14 25.64 17.78 -18.91
CA ARG A 14 24.58 17.19 -19.75
C ARG A 14 24.87 15.72 -20.06
N ASP A 15 24.80 14.84 -19.07
CA ASP A 15 24.81 13.38 -19.30
C ASP A 15 23.85 12.71 -18.32
N ALA A 16 22.55 12.79 -18.59
CA ALA A 16 21.63 11.85 -17.95
C ALA A 16 21.94 10.46 -18.54
N PRO A 17 22.31 9.44 -17.74
CA PRO A 17 22.46 8.10 -18.28
C PRO A 17 21.08 7.65 -18.76
N ALA A 18 20.95 7.37 -20.06
CA ALA A 18 19.80 6.71 -20.66
C ALA A 18 19.77 5.21 -20.26
N GLY A 19 19.88 4.93 -18.97
CA GLY A 19 19.89 3.59 -18.40
C GLY A 19 18.46 3.10 -18.22
N GLY A 20 17.96 2.38 -19.22
CA GLY A 20 16.60 1.88 -19.29
C GLY A 20 16.17 1.10 -18.04
N HIS A 21 15.12 1.58 -17.39
CA HIS A 21 14.37 0.78 -16.43
C HIS A 21 13.56 -0.26 -17.22
N VAL A 22 13.85 -1.55 -17.03
CA VAL A 22 13.08 -2.62 -17.66
C VAL A 22 11.69 -2.65 -17.03
N HIS A 23 10.67 -2.36 -17.83
CA HIS A 23 9.29 -2.37 -17.37
C HIS A 23 8.89 -3.78 -16.94
N GLY A 24 8.25 -3.92 -15.77
CA GLY A 24 7.78 -5.20 -15.25
C GLY A 24 8.79 -6.02 -14.45
N THR A 25 10.05 -5.58 -14.33
CA THR A 25 11.05 -6.25 -13.46
C THR A 25 11.16 -5.61 -12.08
N MET A 26 10.22 -4.72 -11.72
CA MET A 26 10.18 -4.11 -10.39
C MET A 26 9.69 -5.13 -9.36
N ASP A 27 10.34 -5.18 -8.19
CA ASP A 27 9.95 -6.06 -7.09
C ASP A 27 8.55 -5.73 -6.57
N ALA A 28 7.61 -6.67 -6.74
CA ALA A 28 6.21 -6.55 -6.34
C ALA A 28 5.90 -7.13 -4.96
N THR A 29 6.89 -7.69 -4.23
CA THR A 29 6.69 -8.41 -2.96
C THR A 29 5.93 -7.57 -1.92
N ARG A 30 6.16 -6.25 -1.90
CA ARG A 30 5.46 -5.32 -1.00
C ARG A 30 3.99 -5.14 -1.36
N GLN A 31 3.67 -5.09 -2.65
CA GLN A 31 2.30 -4.90 -3.16
C GLN A 31 1.48 -6.17 -2.92
N ASP A 32 2.05 -7.35 -3.21
CA ASP A 32 1.39 -8.64 -2.96
C ASP A 32 1.06 -8.85 -1.47
N LYS A 33 2.00 -8.52 -0.58
CA LYS A 33 1.77 -8.59 0.88
C LYS A 33 0.64 -7.65 1.31
N THR A 34 0.58 -6.47 0.72
CA THR A 34 -0.47 -5.48 1.02
C THR A 34 -1.82 -5.97 0.53
N PHE A 35 -1.89 -6.54 -0.68
CA PHE A 35 -3.10 -7.11 -1.23
C PHE A 35 -3.63 -8.27 -0.37
N HIS A 36 -2.77 -9.21 0.04
CA HIS A 36 -3.16 -10.28 0.94
C HIS A 36 -3.67 -9.75 2.29
N GLY A 37 -3.02 -8.70 2.83
CA GLY A 37 -3.50 -8.01 4.02
C GLY A 37 -4.90 -7.40 3.83
N PHE A 38 -5.10 -6.70 2.71
CA PHE A 38 -6.36 -6.07 2.36
C PHE A 38 -7.51 -7.07 2.25
N ILE A 39 -7.31 -8.20 1.55
CA ILE A 39 -8.33 -9.23 1.43
C ILE A 39 -8.71 -9.80 2.80
N LYS A 40 -7.73 -10.07 3.68
CA LYS A 40 -8.01 -10.57 5.04
C LYS A 40 -8.84 -9.59 5.87
N VAL A 41 -8.56 -8.29 5.77
CA VAL A 41 -9.35 -7.23 6.45
C VAL A 41 -10.76 -7.19 5.89
N LEU A 42 -10.93 -7.24 4.56
CA LEU A 42 -12.25 -7.27 3.93
C LEU A 42 -13.06 -8.51 4.33
N THR A 43 -12.45 -9.69 4.36
CA THR A 43 -13.11 -10.92 4.81
C THR A 43 -13.61 -10.79 6.24
N TRP A 44 -12.78 -10.28 7.15
CA TRP A 44 -13.18 -10.03 8.53
C TRP A 44 -14.31 -9.00 8.64
N SER A 45 -14.24 -7.91 7.87
CA SER A 45 -15.30 -6.91 7.81
C SER A 45 -16.62 -7.53 7.36
N ALA A 46 -16.61 -8.35 6.31
CA ALA A 46 -17.82 -9.00 5.80
C ALA A 46 -18.42 -9.97 6.83
N VAL A 47 -17.58 -10.77 7.50
CA VAL A 47 -18.01 -11.68 8.57
C VAL A 47 -18.65 -10.90 9.72
N ILE A 48 -18.02 -9.81 10.18
CA ILE A 48 -18.58 -8.96 11.23
C ILE A 48 -19.93 -8.39 10.80
N SER A 49 -20.06 -7.85 9.58
CA SER A 49 -21.33 -7.32 9.09
C SER A 49 -22.44 -8.38 9.11
N ILE A 50 -22.15 -9.60 8.65
CA ILE A 50 -23.13 -10.70 8.67
C ILE A 50 -23.48 -11.11 10.11
N LEU A 51 -22.48 -11.24 10.98
CA LEU A 51 -22.70 -11.58 12.39
C LEU A 51 -23.57 -10.52 13.09
N THR A 52 -23.32 -9.23 12.83
CA THR A 52 -24.14 -8.15 13.38
C THR A 52 -25.58 -8.21 12.88
N LEU A 53 -25.79 -8.48 11.59
CA LEU A 53 -27.15 -8.63 11.04
C LEU A 53 -27.89 -9.82 11.64
N ILE A 54 -27.22 -10.96 11.81
CA ILE A 54 -27.80 -12.16 12.45
C ILE A 54 -28.10 -11.87 13.92
N PHE A 55 -27.15 -11.26 14.65
CA PHE A 55 -27.34 -10.92 16.06
C PHE A 55 -28.51 -9.95 16.25
N LEU A 56 -28.57 -8.90 15.44
CA LEU A 56 -29.68 -7.95 15.48
C LEU A 56 -31.01 -8.65 15.17
N ALA A 57 -31.04 -9.54 14.18
CA ALA A 57 -32.23 -10.33 13.88
C ALA A 57 -32.64 -11.24 15.04
N LEU A 58 -31.70 -11.85 15.79
CA LEU A 58 -32.03 -12.72 16.92
C LEU A 58 -32.47 -11.95 18.18
N VAL A 59 -31.95 -10.74 18.39
CA VAL A 59 -32.26 -9.91 19.57
C VAL A 59 -33.50 -9.04 19.35
N ASN A 60 -33.80 -8.68 18.10
CA ASN A 60 -34.94 -7.84 17.71
C ASN A 60 -36.03 -8.60 16.94
N ALA A 61 -35.87 -9.90 16.65
CA ALA A 61 -37.01 -10.78 16.37
C ALA A 61 -37.73 -11.13 17.68
#